data_AF-A0A329U8M9-F1
#
_entry.id   AF-A0A329U8M9-F1
#
_cell.length_a   1.000
_cell.length_b   1.000
_cell.length_c   1.000
_cell.angle_alpha   90.00
_cell.angle_beta   90.00
_cell.angle_gamma   90.00
#
_symmetry.space_group_name_H-M   'P 1'
#
loop_
_entity.id
_entity.type
_entity.pdbx_description
1 polymer ?
#
loop_
_entity_poly.entity_id
_entity_poly.type
_entity_poly.pdbx_seq_one_letter_code
_entity_poly.pdbx_strand_id
1 'polypeptide(L)'
;MIKDLLEQLAPLDAQIAALRGNAADEESDMSAITAHASELAELAVEEDEILRSCGPLTAEDRVFLARHPARPHIDETVNALFTDFFEQCGDRQCREDRAILGGIAKFHGMPVTVIGHRKGATLEENMACNFGMPGPEGYRKALRLMKQAEKFGRPIITFIDTPGAYPGKEAEERGQGEAIARNLMEMSGLTVPIIAVVTGEGSSGGALALGVANHILMLENAVYSVLSPEGFASILWKDSSRSGEACELMKLTAQDLYRDGIVEEIIPEPVGGAQRSHAALYAALDTALKNHLRTLCKMGGKALAEQRYKKYRQIGETRKA
;
A
#
# COMPACT_ATOMS: atom_id res chain seq x y z
N MET A 1 -11.42 -17.80 -12.42
CA MET A 1 -10.44 -16.87 -11.81
C MET A 1 -11.20 -15.86 -10.96
N ILE A 2 -10.55 -15.13 -10.05
CA ILE A 2 -11.29 -14.16 -9.21
C ILE A 2 -11.99 -13.10 -10.06
N LYS A 3 -11.36 -12.75 -11.19
CA LYS A 3 -11.91 -11.82 -12.17
C LYS A 3 -13.29 -12.25 -12.69
N ASP A 4 -13.44 -13.50 -13.11
CA ASP A 4 -14.70 -14.02 -13.64
C ASP A 4 -15.80 -14.01 -12.56
N LEU A 5 -15.44 -14.30 -11.31
CA LEU A 5 -16.38 -14.26 -10.19
C LEU A 5 -16.80 -12.83 -9.87
N LEU A 6 -15.88 -11.87 -9.91
CA LEU A 6 -16.22 -10.45 -9.72
C LEU A 6 -17.08 -9.90 -10.85
N GLU A 7 -16.89 -10.37 -12.09
CA GLU A 7 -17.79 -10.05 -13.21
C GLU A 7 -19.19 -10.64 -13.01
N GLN A 8 -19.30 -11.86 -12.46
CA GLN A 8 -20.58 -12.47 -12.09
C GLN A 8 -21.29 -11.74 -10.94
N LEU A 9 -20.51 -11.12 -10.04
CA LEU A 9 -21.03 -10.37 -8.89
C LEU A 9 -21.46 -8.94 -9.24
N ALA A 10 -20.99 -8.38 -10.35
CA ALA A 10 -21.31 -7.00 -10.73
C ALA A 10 -22.83 -6.67 -10.79
N PRO A 11 -23.72 -7.56 -11.28
CA PRO A 11 -25.16 -7.32 -11.21
C PRO A 11 -25.71 -7.32 -9.79
N LEU A 12 -25.17 -8.18 -8.93
CA LEU A 12 -25.54 -8.28 -7.52
C LEU A 12 -25.10 -7.02 -6.75
N ASP A 13 -23.86 -6.57 -7.00
CA ASP A 13 -23.30 -5.34 -6.45
C ASP A 13 -24.13 -4.11 -6.86
N ALA A 14 -24.62 -4.07 -8.11
CA ALA A 14 -25.50 -3.01 -8.58
C ALA A 14 -26.87 -3.01 -7.88
N GLN A 15 -27.42 -4.19 -7.58
CA GLN A 15 -28.66 -4.33 -6.81
C GLN A 15 -28.47 -3.87 -5.36
N ILE A 16 -27.39 -4.32 -4.70
CA ILE A 16 -27.04 -3.89 -3.34
C ILE A 16 -26.88 -2.38 -3.27
N ALA A 17 -26.17 -1.78 -4.23
CA ALA A 17 -25.98 -0.33 -4.32
C ALA A 17 -27.32 0.42 -4.51
N ALA A 18 -28.22 -0.11 -5.36
CA ALA A 18 -29.54 0.49 -5.57
C ALA A 18 -30.41 0.44 -4.30
N LEU A 19 -30.34 -0.64 -3.52
CA LEU A 19 -31.09 -0.81 -2.27
C LEU A 19 -30.56 0.06 -1.13
N ARG A 20 -29.24 0.31 -1.08
CA ARG A 20 -28.63 1.23 -0.10
C ARG A 20 -28.97 2.69 -0.41
N GLY A 21 -29.20 3.04 -1.67
CA GLY A 21 -29.51 4.40 -2.09
C GLY A 21 -28.27 5.27 -2.25
N ASN A 22 -28.45 6.55 -2.62
CA ASN A 22 -27.33 7.46 -2.88
C ASN A 22 -26.68 7.94 -1.58
N ALA A 23 -25.36 7.76 -1.49
CA ALA A 23 -24.49 8.14 -0.36
C ALA A 23 -24.36 9.66 -0.09
N ALA A 24 -25.25 10.50 -0.64
CA ALA A 24 -25.20 11.96 -0.49
C ALA A 24 -26.02 12.47 0.71
N ASP A 25 -26.91 11.65 1.29
CA ASP A 25 -27.74 11.99 2.45
C ASP A 25 -27.71 10.85 3.49
N GLU A 26 -26.95 11.03 4.58
CA GLU A 26 -26.76 10.02 5.64
C GLU A 26 -28.08 9.60 6.32
N GLU A 27 -29.04 10.52 6.44
CA GLU A 27 -30.34 10.26 7.07
C GLU A 27 -31.27 9.44 6.15
N SER A 28 -31.16 9.66 4.83
CA SER A 28 -31.86 8.86 3.81
C SER A 28 -31.26 7.46 3.70
N ASP A 29 -29.93 7.32 3.78
CA ASP A 29 -29.20 6.06 3.69
C ASP A 29 -29.58 5.10 4.85
N MET A 30 -29.57 5.60 6.09
CA MET A 30 -29.98 4.79 7.25
C MET A 30 -31.43 4.30 7.17
N SER A 31 -32.32 5.12 6.60
CA SER A 31 -33.73 4.74 6.41
C SER A 31 -33.91 3.66 5.32
N ALA A 32 -33.15 3.77 4.21
CA ALA A 32 -33.17 2.80 3.11
C ALA A 32 -32.55 1.46 3.52
N ILE A 33 -31.40 1.48 4.20
CA ILE A 33 -30.76 0.28 4.76
C ILE A 33 -31.70 -0.44 5.72
N THR A 34 -32.42 0.29 6.58
CA THR A 34 -33.36 -0.31 7.53
C THR A 34 -34.57 -0.92 6.82
N ALA A 35 -35.09 -0.25 5.77
CA ALA A 35 -36.23 -0.73 5.00
C ALA A 35 -35.92 -2.01 4.20
N HIS A 36 -34.71 -2.14 3.67
CA HIS A 36 -34.26 -3.27 2.85
C HIS A 36 -33.32 -4.23 3.57
N ALA A 37 -33.26 -4.21 4.91
CA ALA A 37 -32.27 -4.95 5.69
C ALA A 37 -32.28 -6.47 5.43
N SER A 38 -33.46 -7.08 5.27
CA SER A 38 -33.59 -8.51 4.99
C SER A 38 -33.08 -8.86 3.59
N GLU A 39 -33.44 -8.07 2.59
CA GLU A 39 -33.02 -8.27 1.20
C GLU A 39 -31.51 -8.06 1.06
N LEU A 40 -30.96 -7.00 1.65
CA LEU A 40 -29.53 -6.76 1.71
C LEU A 40 -28.76 -7.90 2.41
N ALA A 41 -29.34 -8.52 3.44
CA ALA A 41 -28.72 -9.66 4.11
C ALA A 41 -28.72 -10.92 3.23
N GLU A 42 -29.81 -11.18 2.49
CA GLU A 42 -29.88 -12.29 1.53
C GLU A 42 -28.87 -12.13 0.39
N LEU A 43 -28.80 -10.95 -0.22
CA LEU A 43 -27.83 -10.66 -1.29
C LEU A 43 -26.38 -10.75 -0.79
N ALA A 44 -26.09 -10.33 0.45
CA ALA A 44 -24.76 -10.45 1.03
C ALA A 44 -24.35 -11.91 1.28
N VAL A 45 -25.31 -12.79 1.62
CA VAL A 45 -25.05 -14.24 1.74
C VAL A 45 -24.76 -14.85 0.38
N GLU A 46 -25.54 -14.51 -0.65
CA GLU A 46 -25.30 -14.97 -2.02
C GLU A 46 -23.93 -14.51 -2.55
N GLU A 47 -23.56 -13.25 -2.29
CA GLU A 47 -22.25 -12.69 -2.61
C GLU A 47 -21.11 -13.51 -1.96
N ASP A 48 -21.21 -13.79 -0.66
CA ASP A 48 -20.22 -14.55 0.09
C ASP A 48 -20.14 -16.01 -0.37
N GLU A 49 -21.25 -16.65 -0.73
CA GLU A 49 -21.26 -18.01 -1.30
C GLU A 49 -20.53 -18.08 -2.65
N ILE A 50 -20.78 -17.12 -3.53
CA ILE A 50 -20.08 -17.02 -4.82
C ILE A 50 -18.59 -16.78 -4.61
N LEU A 51 -18.23 -15.85 -3.72
CA LEU A 51 -16.83 -15.55 -3.41
C LEU A 51 -16.09 -16.74 -2.77
N ARG A 52 -16.76 -17.50 -1.90
CA ARG A 52 -16.20 -18.73 -1.28
C ARG A 52 -15.99 -19.87 -2.27
N SER A 53 -16.68 -19.84 -3.41
CA SER A 53 -16.40 -20.78 -4.52
C SER A 53 -15.05 -20.51 -5.19
N CYS A 54 -14.43 -19.34 -4.93
CA CYS A 54 -13.10 -19.04 -5.43
C CYS A 54 -12.07 -19.99 -4.81
N GLY A 55 -11.37 -20.73 -5.66
CA GLY A 55 -10.19 -21.48 -5.27
C GLY A 55 -9.04 -20.55 -4.83
N PRO A 56 -7.87 -21.14 -4.47
CA PRO A 56 -6.69 -20.35 -4.12
C PRO A 56 -6.33 -19.35 -5.22
N LEU A 57 -6.09 -18.09 -4.83
CA LEU A 57 -5.72 -17.02 -5.75
C LEU A 57 -4.33 -17.25 -6.34
N THR A 58 -4.22 -17.11 -7.66
CA THR A 58 -2.95 -17.11 -8.39
C THR A 58 -2.20 -15.79 -8.19
N ALA A 59 -0.94 -15.70 -8.64
CA ALA A 59 -0.20 -14.44 -8.59
C ALA A 59 -0.85 -13.37 -9.47
N GLU A 60 -1.41 -13.76 -10.61
CA GLU A 60 -2.16 -12.87 -11.51
C GLU A 60 -3.46 -12.35 -10.86
N ASP A 61 -4.22 -13.22 -10.19
CA ASP A 61 -5.43 -12.81 -9.44
C ASP A 61 -5.08 -11.74 -8.38
N ARG A 62 -3.95 -11.90 -7.68
CA ARG A 62 -3.51 -10.93 -6.66
C ARG A 62 -3.05 -9.62 -7.29
N VAL A 63 -2.32 -9.65 -8.42
CA VAL A 63 -1.98 -8.42 -9.18
C VAL A 63 -3.26 -7.68 -9.61
N PHE A 64 -4.28 -8.41 -10.08
CA PHE A 64 -5.56 -7.82 -10.45
C PHE A 64 -6.23 -7.12 -9.24
N LEU A 65 -6.28 -7.79 -8.08
CA LEU A 65 -6.84 -7.21 -6.86
C LEU A 65 -6.02 -6.03 -6.31
N ALA A 66 -4.69 -6.07 -6.41
CA ALA A 66 -3.80 -4.97 -6.02
C ALA A 66 -4.04 -3.70 -6.84
N ARG A 67 -4.46 -3.86 -8.09
CA ARG A 67 -4.74 -2.78 -9.06
C ARG A 67 -6.21 -2.39 -9.11
N HIS A 68 -7.06 -2.98 -8.26
CA HIS A 68 -8.50 -2.75 -8.31
C HIS A 68 -8.81 -1.26 -8.07
N PRO A 69 -9.64 -0.60 -8.89
CA PRO A 69 -9.91 0.84 -8.76
C PRO A 69 -10.51 1.25 -7.41
N ALA A 70 -11.32 0.38 -6.82
CA ALA A 70 -11.91 0.60 -5.50
C ALA A 70 -11.02 0.17 -4.32
N ARG A 71 -9.76 -0.23 -4.58
CA ARG A 71 -8.85 -0.61 -3.50
C ARG A 71 -8.54 0.64 -2.66
N PRO A 72 -8.66 0.58 -1.32
CA PRO A 72 -8.57 1.77 -0.48
C PRO A 72 -7.19 2.43 -0.59
N HIS A 73 -7.20 3.74 -0.80
CA HIS A 73 -5.98 4.54 -0.90
C HIS A 73 -5.52 5.09 0.46
N ILE A 74 -4.37 5.76 0.45
CA ILE A 74 -3.78 6.31 1.67
C ILE A 74 -4.67 7.33 2.37
N ASP A 75 -5.42 8.16 1.64
CA ASP A 75 -6.29 9.18 2.26
C ASP A 75 -7.37 8.52 3.13
N GLU A 76 -8.02 7.46 2.62
CA GLU A 76 -9.00 6.68 3.39
C GLU A 76 -8.34 5.95 4.56
N THR A 77 -7.17 5.37 4.34
CA THR A 77 -6.39 4.67 5.38
C THR A 77 -6.01 5.62 6.51
N VAL A 78 -5.61 6.85 6.19
CA VAL A 78 -5.26 7.89 7.16
C VAL A 78 -6.49 8.29 7.97
N ASN A 79 -7.61 8.53 7.30
CA ASN A 79 -8.87 8.91 7.93
C ASN A 79 -9.42 7.82 8.86
N ALA A 80 -9.24 6.54 8.51
CA ALA A 80 -9.74 5.42 9.29
C ALA A 80 -8.87 5.08 10.52
N LEU A 81 -7.55 5.19 10.40
CA LEU A 81 -6.61 4.67 11.42
C LEU A 81 -6.03 5.75 12.34
N PHE A 82 -6.04 7.01 11.91
CA PHE A 82 -5.34 8.08 12.62
C PHE A 82 -6.27 9.23 12.98
N THR A 83 -5.90 9.93 14.05
CA THR A 83 -6.57 11.15 14.52
C THR A 83 -5.62 12.33 14.41
N ASP A 84 -6.17 13.55 14.37
CA ASP A 84 -5.40 14.80 14.31
C ASP A 84 -4.36 14.82 13.17
N PHE A 85 -4.71 14.28 12.00
CA PHE A 85 -3.80 14.29 10.85
C PHE A 85 -3.57 15.73 10.36
N PHE A 86 -2.31 16.14 10.33
CA PHE A 86 -1.86 17.41 9.81
C PHE A 86 -0.91 17.16 8.63
N GLU A 87 -1.43 17.34 7.41
CA GLU A 87 -0.66 17.20 6.18
C GLU A 87 0.44 18.26 6.08
N GLN A 88 1.63 17.85 5.62
CA GLN A 88 2.80 18.71 5.49
C GLN A 88 3.37 18.67 4.07
N CYS A 89 3.19 19.77 3.35
CA CYS A 89 3.63 19.92 1.96
C CYS A 89 5.08 20.41 1.79
N GLY A 90 5.63 20.16 0.61
CA GLY A 90 6.86 20.71 0.03
C GLY A 90 8.12 19.93 0.40
N ASP A 91 9.09 19.88 -0.51
CA ASP A 91 10.43 19.35 -0.27
C ASP A 91 11.42 20.40 0.26
N ARG A 92 11.06 21.69 0.17
CA ARG A 92 11.91 22.88 0.45
C ARG A 92 13.06 23.08 -0.54
N GLN A 93 12.99 22.47 -1.72
CA GLN A 93 14.02 22.56 -2.75
C GLN A 93 13.44 22.89 -4.12
N CYS A 94 12.34 22.23 -4.51
CA CYS A 94 11.75 22.39 -5.83
C CYS A 94 10.25 22.69 -5.74
N ARG A 95 9.42 21.69 -5.41
CA ARG A 95 7.96 21.82 -5.40
C ARG A 95 7.32 20.82 -4.46
N GLU A 96 6.01 20.97 -4.28
CA GLU A 96 5.18 19.92 -3.69
C GLU A 96 4.91 18.82 -4.72
N ASP A 97 5.03 17.57 -4.30
CA ASP A 97 4.62 16.41 -5.10
C ASP A 97 3.37 15.79 -4.49
N ARG A 98 2.27 15.82 -5.25
CA ARG A 98 0.97 15.30 -4.81
C ARG A 98 0.91 13.78 -4.82
N ALA A 99 1.84 13.11 -5.50
CA ALA A 99 1.95 11.65 -5.50
C ALA A 99 2.41 11.08 -4.14
N ILE A 100 2.89 11.94 -3.24
CA ILE A 100 3.27 11.57 -1.87
C ILE A 100 2.42 12.35 -0.87
N LEU A 101 1.57 11.66 -0.12
CA LEU A 101 0.94 12.18 1.08
C LEU A 101 1.92 12.06 2.24
N GLY A 102 1.99 13.07 3.10
CA GLY A 102 2.76 12.94 4.33
C GLY A 102 2.42 13.98 5.38
N GLY A 103 2.44 13.58 6.64
CA GLY A 103 2.02 14.45 7.75
C GLY A 103 2.31 13.86 9.12
N ILE A 104 1.87 14.59 10.15
CA ILE A 104 1.92 14.13 11.55
C ILE A 104 0.50 13.76 11.95
N ALA A 105 0.34 12.68 12.70
CA ALA A 105 -0.94 12.22 13.19
C ALA A 105 -0.78 11.63 14.59
N LYS A 106 -1.90 11.21 15.19
CA LYS A 106 -1.93 10.36 16.38
C LYS A 106 -2.48 8.98 16.03
N PHE A 107 -1.74 7.94 16.39
CA PHE A 107 -2.18 6.55 16.35
C PHE A 107 -2.40 6.06 17.79
N HIS A 108 -3.64 5.80 18.20
CA HIS A 108 -4.01 5.52 19.60
C HIS A 108 -3.42 6.55 20.60
N GLY A 109 -3.44 7.82 20.23
CA GLY A 109 -2.87 8.92 21.02
C GLY A 109 -1.35 9.11 20.92
N MET A 110 -0.62 8.16 20.32
CA MET A 110 0.83 8.26 20.09
C MET A 110 1.12 9.15 18.87
N PRO A 111 1.95 10.21 18.98
CA PRO A 111 2.36 11.00 17.83
C PRO A 111 3.21 10.18 16.86
N VAL A 112 2.80 10.11 15.61
CA VAL A 112 3.48 9.38 14.53
C VAL A 112 3.65 10.27 13.30
N THR A 113 4.59 9.91 12.42
CA THR A 113 4.69 10.50 11.09
C THR A 113 4.19 9.48 10.08
N VAL A 114 3.20 9.85 9.28
CA VAL A 114 2.60 8.99 8.25
C VAL A 114 3.01 9.53 6.89
N ILE A 115 3.46 8.65 6.00
CA ILE A 115 3.89 8.99 4.63
C ILE A 115 3.42 7.90 3.68
N GLY A 116 3.07 8.21 2.45
CA GLY A 116 2.91 7.16 1.45
C GLY A 116 2.45 7.66 0.10
N HIS A 117 2.28 6.74 -0.82
CA HIS A 117 1.87 7.03 -2.18
C HIS A 117 0.38 7.41 -2.23
N ARG A 118 0.07 8.47 -2.96
CA ARG A 118 -1.31 8.96 -3.16
C ARG A 118 -1.63 8.85 -4.65
N LYS A 119 -2.64 8.03 -4.99
CA LYS A 119 -3.16 7.88 -6.36
C LYS A 119 -4.31 8.85 -6.62
N GLY A 120 -5.28 8.97 -5.70
CA GLY A 120 -6.50 9.76 -5.90
C GLY A 120 -7.66 8.88 -6.37
N ALA A 121 -8.90 9.27 -6.06
CA ALA A 121 -10.08 8.44 -6.28
C ALA A 121 -10.76 8.70 -7.64
N THR A 122 -10.62 9.91 -8.16
CA THR A 122 -11.15 10.30 -9.48
C THR A 122 -10.06 10.33 -10.55
N LEU A 123 -10.44 10.40 -11.83
CA LEU A 123 -9.47 10.54 -12.92
C LEU A 123 -8.67 11.84 -12.80
N GLU A 124 -9.34 12.94 -12.45
CA GLU A 124 -8.74 14.25 -12.24
C GLU A 124 -7.73 14.22 -11.10
N GLU A 125 -8.07 13.57 -9.98
CA GLU A 125 -7.16 13.38 -8.86
C GLU A 125 -5.99 12.47 -9.21
N ASN A 126 -6.25 11.38 -9.95
CA ASN A 126 -5.22 10.47 -10.47
C ASN A 126 -4.20 11.21 -11.33
N MET A 127 -4.66 12.03 -12.27
CA MET A 127 -3.78 12.86 -13.08
C MET A 127 -3.00 13.86 -12.20
N ALA A 128 -3.65 14.48 -11.22
CA ALA A 128 -3.02 15.45 -10.34
C ALA A 128 -1.96 14.83 -9.42
N CYS A 129 -2.08 13.55 -9.08
CA CYS A 129 -1.13 12.79 -8.26
C CYS A 129 -0.21 11.88 -9.10
N ASN A 130 -0.15 12.08 -10.42
CA ASN A 130 0.64 11.26 -11.35
C ASN A 130 0.39 9.75 -11.18
N PHE A 131 -0.85 9.35 -10.90
CA PHE A 131 -1.24 7.95 -10.64
C PHE A 131 -0.40 7.29 -9.52
N GLY A 132 0.00 8.08 -8.52
CA GLY A 132 0.85 7.62 -7.43
C GLY A 132 2.29 7.34 -7.84
N MET A 133 2.77 7.93 -8.95
CA MET A 133 4.17 7.88 -9.38
C MET A 133 4.91 9.15 -8.94
N PRO A 134 5.75 9.11 -7.89
CA PRO A 134 6.45 10.29 -7.41
C PRO A 134 7.59 10.71 -8.34
N GLY A 135 7.79 12.02 -8.44
CA GLY A 135 9.05 12.62 -8.88
C GLY A 135 10.08 12.68 -7.75
N PRO A 136 11.29 13.19 -8.03
CA PRO A 136 12.36 13.27 -7.02
C PRO A 136 11.99 14.19 -5.86
N GLU A 137 11.26 15.27 -6.13
CA GLU A 137 10.65 16.15 -5.12
C GLU A 137 9.78 15.39 -4.09
N GLY A 138 9.02 14.37 -4.51
CA GLY A 138 8.21 13.55 -3.60
C GLY A 138 9.06 12.72 -2.64
N TYR A 139 10.13 12.11 -3.12
CA TYR A 139 11.06 11.36 -2.25
C TYR A 139 11.82 12.28 -1.30
N ARG A 140 12.22 13.48 -1.76
CA ARG A 140 12.85 14.50 -0.90
C ARG A 140 11.89 15.01 0.18
N LYS A 141 10.61 15.24 -0.16
CA LYS A 141 9.55 15.54 0.80
C LYS A 141 9.42 14.42 1.84
N ALA A 142 9.35 13.17 1.39
CA ALA A 142 9.25 12.02 2.29
C ALA A 142 10.44 11.97 3.26
N LEU A 143 11.67 12.09 2.77
CA LEU A 143 12.87 12.11 3.61
C LEU A 143 12.89 13.28 4.60
N ARG A 144 12.47 14.49 4.17
CA ARG A 144 12.34 15.65 5.06
C ARG A 144 11.42 15.33 6.24
N LEU A 145 10.27 14.70 5.98
CA LEU A 145 9.31 14.31 7.01
C LEU A 145 9.86 13.22 7.92
N MET A 146 10.57 12.22 7.38
CA MET A 146 11.23 11.18 8.16
C MET A 146 12.32 11.76 9.09
N LYS A 147 13.12 12.73 8.61
CA LYS A 147 14.12 13.41 9.43
C LYS A 147 13.49 14.26 10.54
N GLN A 148 12.32 14.87 10.28
CA GLN A 148 11.56 15.50 11.35
C GLN A 148 11.05 14.48 12.36
N ALA A 149 10.55 13.32 11.91
CA ALA A 149 10.11 12.25 12.81
C ALA A 149 11.24 11.82 13.75
N GLU A 150 12.44 11.59 13.20
CA GLU A 150 13.63 11.27 13.97
C GLU A 150 13.99 12.37 14.98
N LYS A 151 14.03 13.64 14.54
CA LYS A 151 14.34 14.78 15.40
C LYS A 151 13.45 14.85 16.64
N PHE A 152 12.19 14.44 16.52
CA PHE A 152 11.19 14.51 17.59
C PHE A 152 10.85 13.15 18.19
N GLY A 153 11.59 12.09 17.86
CA GLY A 153 11.39 10.75 18.40
C GLY A 153 10.04 10.10 18.04
N ARG A 154 9.44 10.47 16.90
CA ARG A 154 8.17 9.87 16.44
C ARG A 154 8.43 8.62 15.60
N PRO A 155 7.67 7.53 15.80
CA PRO A 155 7.61 6.43 14.83
C PRO A 155 7.17 6.91 13.45
N ILE A 156 7.63 6.21 12.42
CA ILE A 156 7.27 6.44 11.03
C ILE A 156 6.46 5.25 10.53
N ILE A 157 5.32 5.51 9.90
CA ILE A 157 4.52 4.51 9.20
C ILE A 157 4.46 4.92 7.73
N THR A 158 4.91 4.04 6.84
CA THR A 158 4.84 4.25 5.39
C THR A 158 3.79 3.35 4.75
N PHE A 159 3.02 3.88 3.81
CA PHE A 159 2.08 3.12 2.99
C PHE A 159 2.54 3.13 1.54
N ILE A 160 2.73 1.93 0.97
CA ILE A 160 3.31 1.72 -0.36
C ILE A 160 2.22 1.28 -1.33
N ASP A 161 1.93 2.14 -2.31
CA ASP A 161 1.00 1.88 -3.40
C ASP A 161 1.37 2.71 -4.65
N THR A 162 2.35 2.22 -5.40
CA THR A 162 2.89 2.86 -6.59
C THR A 162 3.20 1.86 -7.70
N PRO A 163 2.86 2.18 -8.96
CA PRO A 163 3.35 1.43 -10.12
C PRO A 163 4.84 1.73 -10.41
N GLY A 164 5.45 2.69 -9.71
CA GLY A 164 6.87 2.99 -9.77
C GLY A 164 7.17 4.49 -9.65
N ALA A 165 8.45 4.85 -9.66
CA ALA A 165 8.85 6.24 -9.75
C ALA A 165 8.50 6.80 -11.13
N TYR A 166 8.09 8.07 -11.21
CA TYR A 166 7.69 8.69 -12.48
C TYR A 166 8.85 8.69 -13.48
N PRO A 167 8.73 8.00 -14.64
CA PRO A 167 9.82 7.83 -15.60
C PRO A 167 9.85 8.97 -16.64
N GLY A 168 9.78 10.21 -16.17
CA GLY A 168 9.73 11.40 -17.04
C GLY A 168 11.08 12.09 -17.19
N LYS A 169 11.29 12.77 -18.33
CA LYS A 169 12.49 13.58 -18.60
C LYS A 169 12.81 14.55 -17.46
N GLU A 170 11.78 15.26 -16.99
CA GLU A 170 11.90 16.20 -15.88
C GLU A 170 12.34 15.54 -14.56
N ALA A 171 11.92 14.30 -14.30
CA ALA A 171 12.33 13.56 -13.12
C ALA A 171 13.82 13.19 -13.20
N GLU A 172 14.29 12.78 -14.38
CA GLU A 172 15.71 12.51 -14.63
C GLU A 172 16.57 13.77 -14.47
N GLU A 173 16.17 14.89 -15.09
CA GLU A 173 16.87 16.19 -14.96
C GLU A 173 16.98 16.66 -13.50
N ARG A 174 16.01 16.29 -12.66
CA ARG A 174 15.98 16.62 -11.22
C ARG A 174 16.55 15.53 -10.31
N GLY A 175 17.08 14.44 -10.87
CA GLY A 175 17.79 13.41 -10.12
C GLY A 175 16.89 12.36 -9.45
N GLN A 176 16.00 11.71 -10.21
CA GLN A 176 15.13 10.62 -9.73
C GLN A 176 15.93 9.51 -9.01
N GLY A 177 17.01 9.04 -9.65
CA GLY A 177 17.89 8.02 -9.05
C GLY A 177 18.60 8.49 -7.77
N GLU A 178 19.03 9.76 -7.72
CA GLU A 178 19.65 10.34 -6.52
C GLU A 178 18.66 10.42 -5.36
N ALA A 179 17.44 10.92 -5.61
CA ALA A 179 16.43 11.09 -4.57
C ALA A 179 16.04 9.73 -3.96
N ILE A 180 15.86 8.70 -4.78
CA ILE A 180 15.62 7.32 -4.32
C ILE A 180 16.81 6.82 -3.51
N ALA A 181 18.03 6.87 -4.07
CA ALA A 181 19.23 6.37 -3.39
C ALA A 181 19.49 7.06 -2.05
N ARG A 182 19.24 8.38 -1.98
CA ARG A 182 19.38 9.17 -0.77
C ARG A 182 18.38 8.73 0.30
N ASN A 183 17.13 8.47 -0.08
CA ASN A 183 16.15 7.90 0.84
C ASN A 183 16.63 6.54 1.40
N LEU A 184 17.07 5.62 0.54
CA LEU A 184 17.53 4.29 0.98
C LEU A 184 18.66 4.40 2.01
N MET A 185 19.66 5.23 1.70
CA MET A 185 20.81 5.46 2.59
C MET A 185 20.37 6.05 3.93
N GLU A 186 19.59 7.13 3.91
CA GLU A 186 19.20 7.84 5.12
C GLU A 186 18.23 7.04 5.99
N MET A 187 17.27 6.35 5.38
CA MET A 187 16.30 5.50 6.07
C MET A 187 16.97 4.35 6.81
N SER A 188 18.04 3.77 6.25
CA SER A 188 18.80 2.69 6.89
C SER A 188 19.36 3.10 8.26
N GLY A 189 19.76 4.36 8.40
CA GLY A 189 20.40 4.91 9.60
C GLY A 189 19.46 5.62 10.57
N LEU A 190 18.16 5.74 10.27
CA LEU A 190 17.21 6.39 11.17
C LEU A 190 17.16 5.66 12.52
N THR A 191 16.94 6.41 13.59
CA THR A 191 16.96 5.91 14.98
C THR A 191 15.57 5.80 15.62
N VAL A 192 14.51 5.99 14.82
CA VAL A 192 13.12 5.78 15.23
C VAL A 192 12.54 4.51 14.59
N PRO A 193 11.47 3.93 15.15
CA PRO A 193 10.77 2.81 14.53
C PRO A 193 10.24 3.20 13.15
N ILE A 194 10.37 2.31 12.17
CA ILE A 194 9.76 2.45 10.85
C ILE A 194 9.02 1.16 10.53
N ILE A 195 7.73 1.29 10.21
CA ILE A 195 6.92 0.21 9.65
C ILE A 195 6.51 0.62 8.25
N ALA A 196 6.78 -0.21 7.26
CA ALA A 196 6.27 -0.06 5.91
C ALA A 196 5.15 -1.05 5.66
N VAL A 197 4.06 -0.60 5.05
CA VAL A 197 2.92 -1.45 4.68
C VAL A 197 2.70 -1.33 3.18
N VAL A 198 2.84 -2.43 2.45
CA VAL A 198 2.45 -2.48 1.03
C VAL A 198 0.94 -2.69 0.96
N THR A 199 0.24 -1.65 0.55
CA THR A 199 -1.23 -1.63 0.52
C THR A 199 -1.78 -1.93 -0.85
N GLY A 200 -1.03 -1.71 -1.94
CA GLY A 200 -1.46 -2.05 -3.30
C GLY A 200 -0.30 -2.58 -4.10
N GLU A 201 0.18 -1.78 -5.04
CA GLU A 201 1.37 -2.11 -5.82
C GLU A 201 2.65 -1.57 -5.17
N GLY A 202 3.68 -2.39 -5.05
CA GLY A 202 5.01 -2.01 -4.60
C GLY A 202 6.01 -2.19 -5.73
N SER A 203 6.05 -1.28 -6.71
CA SER A 203 6.93 -1.47 -7.86
C SER A 203 8.29 -0.77 -7.72
N SER A 204 9.35 -1.58 -7.79
CA SER A 204 10.74 -1.20 -8.00
C SER A 204 11.29 -0.18 -6.98
N GLY A 205 12.29 0.62 -7.41
CA GLY A 205 12.93 1.64 -6.57
C GLY A 205 11.97 2.72 -6.05
N GLY A 206 10.86 2.98 -6.75
CA GLY A 206 9.88 3.97 -6.32
C GLY A 206 9.07 3.54 -5.08
N ALA A 207 8.77 2.25 -4.97
CA ALA A 207 8.23 1.66 -3.76
C ALA A 207 9.32 1.57 -2.67
N LEU A 208 10.51 1.09 -3.03
CA LEU A 208 11.61 0.86 -2.10
C LEU A 208 12.09 2.15 -1.41
N ALA A 209 11.96 3.30 -2.06
CA ALA A 209 12.26 4.62 -1.50
C ALA A 209 11.45 4.98 -0.25
N LEU A 210 10.35 4.26 0.03
CA LEU A 210 9.57 4.33 1.28
C LEU A 210 9.57 2.99 2.05
N GLY A 211 10.27 1.97 1.55
CA GLY A 211 10.22 0.59 2.06
C GLY A 211 11.38 0.16 2.94
N VAL A 212 12.35 1.04 3.23
CA VAL A 212 13.48 0.73 4.13
C VAL A 212 13.05 0.85 5.59
N ALA A 213 12.48 -0.23 6.14
CA ALA A 213 11.79 -0.25 7.42
C ALA A 213 12.35 -1.30 8.40
N ASN A 214 12.05 -1.16 9.69
CA ASN A 214 12.32 -2.23 10.65
C ASN A 214 11.46 -3.45 10.32
N HIS A 215 10.19 -3.21 10.03
CA HIS A 215 9.19 -4.21 9.66
C HIS A 215 8.49 -3.76 8.37
N ILE A 216 8.35 -4.67 7.42
CA ILE A 216 7.59 -4.57 6.18
C ILE A 216 6.40 -5.52 6.34
N LEU A 217 5.20 -4.97 6.25
CA LEU A 217 3.94 -5.70 6.24
C LEU A 217 3.37 -5.63 4.82
N MET A 218 2.61 -6.63 4.42
CA MET A 218 1.90 -6.60 3.14
C MET A 218 0.45 -6.98 3.35
N LEU A 219 -0.46 -6.26 2.71
CA LEU A 219 -1.82 -6.76 2.57
C LEU A 219 -1.79 -8.03 1.71
N GLU A 220 -2.72 -8.95 1.98
CA GLU A 220 -2.72 -10.30 1.42
C GLU A 220 -2.62 -10.34 -0.11
N ASN A 221 -3.29 -9.40 -0.79
CA ASN A 221 -3.32 -9.29 -2.24
C ASN A 221 -2.40 -8.20 -2.77
N ALA A 222 -1.66 -7.49 -1.91
CA ALA A 222 -0.64 -6.54 -2.36
C ALA A 222 0.53 -7.27 -3.03
N VAL A 223 1.21 -6.56 -3.92
CA VAL A 223 2.33 -7.09 -4.70
C VAL A 223 3.56 -6.23 -4.54
N TYR A 224 4.75 -6.83 -4.49
CA TYR A 224 6.01 -6.10 -4.38
C TYR A 224 7.05 -6.73 -5.31
N SER A 225 7.51 -5.97 -6.29
CA SER A 225 8.36 -6.51 -7.36
C SER A 225 9.45 -5.54 -7.81
N VAL A 226 10.51 -6.07 -8.42
CA VAL A 226 11.61 -5.27 -8.98
C VAL A 226 11.22 -4.54 -10.28
N LEU A 227 10.20 -5.04 -10.97
CA LEU A 227 9.69 -4.57 -12.25
C LEU A 227 8.20 -4.96 -12.35
N SER A 228 7.43 -4.30 -13.21
CA SER A 228 6.05 -4.75 -13.50
C SER A 228 6.03 -6.09 -14.26
N PRO A 229 4.99 -6.92 -14.11
CA PRO A 229 4.82 -8.15 -14.91
C PRO A 229 4.87 -7.89 -16.42
N GLU A 230 4.28 -6.80 -16.88
CA GLU A 230 4.29 -6.37 -18.28
C GLU A 230 5.72 -6.01 -18.74
N GLY A 231 6.47 -5.32 -17.88
CA GLY A 231 7.86 -4.98 -18.12
C GLY A 231 8.73 -6.23 -18.22
N PHE A 232 8.54 -7.18 -17.30
CA PHE A 232 9.28 -8.45 -17.31
C PHE A 232 9.03 -9.24 -18.60
N ALA A 233 7.76 -9.40 -18.97
CA ALA A 233 7.35 -10.13 -20.16
C ALA A 233 7.87 -9.48 -21.46
N SER A 234 7.80 -8.15 -21.55
CA SER A 234 8.33 -7.42 -22.71
C SER A 234 9.85 -7.50 -22.84
N ILE A 235 10.61 -7.58 -21.74
CA ILE A 235 12.08 -7.69 -21.80
C ILE A 235 12.52 -9.12 -22.12
N LEU A 236 12.02 -10.11 -21.37
CA LEU A 236 12.52 -11.49 -21.49
C LEU A 236 11.91 -12.25 -22.68
N TRP A 237 10.65 -11.97 -23.00
CA TRP A 237 9.93 -12.68 -24.07
C TRP A 237 9.62 -11.81 -25.27
N LYS A 238 9.90 -10.49 -25.22
CA LYS A 238 9.52 -9.54 -26.28
C LYS A 238 8.01 -9.52 -26.55
N ASP A 239 7.23 -9.88 -25.54
CA ASP A 239 5.77 -10.00 -25.62
C ASP A 239 5.13 -9.68 -24.26
N SER A 240 4.55 -8.48 -24.14
CA SER A 240 3.86 -8.01 -22.94
C SER A 240 2.57 -8.77 -22.64
N SER A 241 1.97 -9.46 -23.62
CA SER A 241 0.72 -10.20 -23.40
C SER A 241 0.90 -11.42 -22.49
N ARG A 242 2.15 -11.85 -22.29
CA ARG A 242 2.54 -12.94 -21.39
C ARG A 242 2.73 -12.49 -19.93
N SER A 243 2.12 -11.37 -19.52
CA SER A 243 2.25 -10.85 -18.14
C SER A 243 1.73 -11.83 -17.08
N GLY A 244 0.68 -12.61 -17.35
CA GLY A 244 0.19 -13.65 -16.44
C GLY A 244 1.26 -14.71 -16.13
N GLU A 245 2.00 -15.18 -17.15
CA GLU A 245 3.13 -16.10 -16.97
C GLU A 245 4.29 -15.43 -16.20
N ALA A 246 4.50 -14.12 -16.40
CA ALA A 246 5.50 -13.37 -15.65
C ALA A 246 5.18 -13.32 -14.15
N CYS A 247 3.91 -13.09 -13.77
CA CYS A 247 3.48 -13.02 -12.38
C CYS A 247 3.94 -14.25 -11.56
N GLU A 248 3.78 -15.45 -12.13
CA GLU A 248 4.14 -16.72 -11.48
C GLU A 248 5.65 -16.91 -11.32
N LEU A 249 6.46 -16.39 -12.25
CA LEU A 249 7.92 -16.51 -12.19
C LEU A 249 8.57 -15.48 -11.25
N MET A 250 7.94 -14.32 -11.09
CA MET A 250 8.53 -13.18 -10.40
C MET A 250 8.47 -13.29 -8.88
N LYS A 251 7.63 -14.18 -8.32
CA LYS A 251 7.45 -14.37 -6.87
C LYS A 251 7.15 -13.05 -6.13
N LEU A 252 6.21 -12.29 -6.68
CA LEU A 252 5.88 -10.92 -6.28
C LEU A 252 4.81 -10.83 -5.18
N THR A 253 4.23 -11.96 -4.77
CA THR A 253 3.09 -11.98 -3.84
C THR A 253 3.51 -11.79 -2.39
N ALA A 254 2.61 -11.32 -1.53
CA ALA A 254 2.85 -11.25 -0.08
C ALA A 254 3.30 -12.61 0.50
N GLN A 255 2.73 -13.71 -0.01
CA GLN A 255 3.01 -15.07 0.43
C GLN A 255 4.44 -15.51 0.06
N ASP A 256 4.88 -15.17 -1.15
CA ASP A 256 6.25 -15.46 -1.58
C ASP A 256 7.26 -14.71 -0.73
N LEU A 257 7.03 -13.40 -0.53
CA LEU A 257 7.98 -12.53 0.17
C LEU A 257 8.01 -12.77 1.68
N TYR A 258 6.90 -13.23 2.26
CA TYR A 258 6.86 -13.71 3.64
C TYR A 258 7.67 -15.00 3.80
N ARG A 259 7.48 -15.98 2.89
CA ARG A 259 8.24 -17.24 2.89
C ARG A 259 9.74 -17.00 2.71
N ASP A 260 10.10 -16.02 1.90
CA ASP A 260 11.50 -15.65 1.63
C ASP A 260 12.10 -14.73 2.72
N GLY A 261 11.35 -14.43 3.79
CA GLY A 261 11.81 -13.69 4.96
C GLY A 261 12.00 -12.18 4.75
N ILE A 262 11.41 -11.62 3.69
CA ILE A 262 11.48 -10.18 3.38
C ILE A 262 10.39 -9.40 4.14
N VAL A 263 9.21 -10.02 4.27
CA VAL A 263 8.00 -9.47 4.91
C VAL A 263 7.80 -10.12 6.28
N GLU A 264 7.49 -9.31 7.30
CA GLU A 264 7.28 -9.77 8.68
C GLU A 264 5.87 -10.29 8.95
N GLU A 265 4.86 -9.76 8.24
CA GLU A 265 3.46 -10.16 8.42
C GLU A 265 2.67 -9.96 7.12
N ILE A 266 1.82 -10.93 6.80
CA ILE A 266 0.76 -10.79 5.80
C ILE A 266 -0.51 -10.41 6.55
N ILE A 267 -1.07 -9.25 6.22
CA ILE A 267 -2.32 -8.77 6.79
C ILE A 267 -3.47 -9.30 5.92
N PRO A 268 -4.36 -10.14 6.47
CA PRO A 268 -5.43 -10.77 5.71
C PRO A 268 -6.39 -9.72 5.15
N GLU A 269 -6.90 -9.98 3.94
CA GLU A 269 -7.95 -9.16 3.34
C GLU A 269 -9.31 -9.86 3.46
N PRO A 270 -10.42 -9.12 3.37
CA PRO A 270 -11.73 -9.73 3.18
C PRO A 270 -11.75 -10.64 1.94
N VAL A 271 -12.63 -11.64 1.93
CA VAL A 271 -12.83 -12.48 0.75
C VAL A 271 -13.22 -11.58 -0.44
N GLY A 272 -12.57 -11.77 -1.59
CA GLY A 272 -12.74 -10.89 -2.75
C GLY A 272 -11.89 -9.62 -2.74
N GLY A 273 -11.13 -9.34 -1.68
CA GLY A 273 -10.13 -8.28 -1.58
C GLY A 273 -10.51 -7.11 -0.65
N ALA A 274 -9.53 -6.26 -0.37
CA ALA A 274 -9.60 -5.08 0.49
C ALA A 274 -10.80 -4.17 0.24
N GLN A 275 -11.18 -4.00 -1.04
CA GLN A 275 -12.28 -3.16 -1.49
C GLN A 275 -13.67 -3.66 -1.05
N ARG A 276 -13.80 -4.93 -0.66
CA ARG A 276 -15.09 -5.51 -0.23
C ARG A 276 -15.49 -5.08 1.19
N SER A 277 -14.52 -4.86 2.06
CA SER A 277 -14.79 -4.38 3.43
C SER A 277 -13.62 -3.56 3.96
N HIS A 278 -13.69 -2.25 3.75
CA HIS A 278 -12.71 -1.30 4.26
C HIS A 278 -12.64 -1.35 5.80
N ALA A 279 -13.79 -1.51 6.47
CA ALA A 279 -13.84 -1.62 7.93
C ALA A 279 -13.06 -2.84 8.47
N ALA A 280 -13.23 -4.01 7.85
CA ALA A 280 -12.50 -5.21 8.26
C ALA A 280 -11.00 -5.07 7.97
N LEU A 281 -10.64 -4.50 6.82
CA LEU A 281 -9.25 -4.20 6.47
C LEU A 281 -8.59 -3.28 7.50
N TYR A 282 -9.24 -2.16 7.85
CA TYR A 282 -8.69 -1.19 8.79
C TYR A 282 -8.59 -1.77 10.21
N ALA A 283 -9.51 -2.62 10.64
CA ALA A 283 -9.39 -3.34 11.91
C ALA A 283 -8.15 -4.27 11.94
N ALA A 284 -7.87 -4.96 10.83
CA ALA A 284 -6.68 -5.80 10.70
C ALA A 284 -5.40 -4.95 10.69
N LEU A 285 -5.36 -3.87 9.91
CA LEU A 285 -4.24 -2.92 9.87
C LEU A 285 -3.97 -2.29 11.23
N ASP A 286 -5.01 -1.83 11.94
CA ASP A 286 -4.89 -1.26 13.28
C ASP A 286 -4.20 -2.22 14.25
N THR A 287 -4.66 -3.47 14.25
CA THR A 287 -4.12 -4.53 15.09
C THR A 287 -2.65 -4.81 14.77
N ALA A 288 -2.30 -4.98 13.49
CA ALA A 288 -0.94 -5.24 13.04
C ALA A 288 0.01 -4.09 13.41
N LEU A 289 -0.37 -2.85 13.06
CA LEU A 289 0.43 -1.65 13.37
C LEU A 289 0.66 -1.51 14.88
N LYS A 290 -0.39 -1.71 15.69
CA LYS A 290 -0.29 -1.66 17.16
C LYS A 290 0.66 -2.70 17.72
N ASN A 291 0.63 -3.93 17.20
CA ASN A 291 1.50 -5.01 17.65
C ASN A 291 2.97 -4.76 17.29
N HIS A 292 3.24 -4.35 16.05
CA HIS A 292 4.59 -4.05 15.60
C HIS A 292 5.18 -2.81 16.27
N LEU A 293 4.41 -1.72 16.41
CA LEU A 293 4.87 -0.54 17.13
C LEU A 293 5.18 -0.86 18.60
N ARG A 294 4.34 -1.65 19.27
CA ARG A 294 4.58 -2.05 20.66
C ARG A 294 5.90 -2.80 20.82
N THR A 295 6.28 -3.60 19.84
CA THR A 295 7.56 -4.33 19.85
C THR A 295 8.72 -3.39 19.58
N LEU A 296 8.65 -2.60 18.52
CA LEU A 296 9.74 -1.73 18.09
C LEU A 296 10.01 -0.57 19.06
N CYS A 297 8.97 -0.02 19.69
CA CYS A 297 9.13 1.08 20.66
C CYS A 297 9.85 0.66 21.96
N LYS A 298 10.05 -0.64 22.19
CA LYS A 298 10.87 -1.15 23.31
C LYS A 298 12.37 -1.11 23.00
N MET A 299 12.75 -0.88 21.75
CA MET A 299 14.14 -0.87 21.30
C MET A 299 14.71 0.54 21.39
N GLY A 300 15.96 0.66 21.83
CA GLY A 300 16.69 1.93 21.76
C GLY A 300 17.06 2.30 20.32
N GLY A 301 17.25 3.60 20.04
CA GLY A 301 17.45 4.08 18.66
C GLY A 301 18.61 3.44 17.90
N LYS A 302 19.74 3.17 18.57
CA LYS A 302 20.86 2.42 17.96
C LYS A 302 20.49 0.97 17.63
N ALA A 303 19.69 0.33 18.48
CA ALA A 303 19.23 -1.04 18.26
C ALA A 303 18.23 -1.11 17.10
N LEU A 304 17.40 -0.08 16.91
CA LEU A 304 16.49 0.04 15.76
C LEU A 304 17.27 0.15 14.44
N ALA A 305 18.27 1.03 14.37
CA ALA A 305 19.12 1.15 13.19
C ALA A 305 19.89 -0.17 12.91
N GLU A 306 20.46 -0.79 13.94
CA GLU A 306 21.19 -2.06 13.81
C GLU A 306 20.29 -3.23 13.37
N GLN A 307 19.06 -3.32 13.88
CA GLN A 307 18.11 -4.34 13.42
C GLN A 307 17.77 -4.16 11.94
N ARG A 308 17.54 -2.91 11.51
CA ARG A 308 17.30 -2.57 10.10
C ARG A 308 18.49 -3.00 9.25
N TYR A 309 19.70 -2.62 9.64
CA TYR A 309 20.92 -2.98 8.93
C TYR A 309 21.06 -4.50 8.77
N LYS A 310 20.90 -5.26 9.86
CA LYS A 310 20.97 -6.73 9.84
C LYS A 310 19.91 -7.35 8.94
N LYS A 311 18.65 -6.87 9.02
CA LYS A 311 17.55 -7.33 8.15
C LYS A 311 17.98 -7.24 6.69
N TYR A 312 18.33 -6.05 6.20
CA TYR A 312 18.67 -5.88 4.78
C TYR A 312 19.98 -6.56 4.38
N ARG A 313 20.94 -6.72 5.30
CA ARG A 313 22.21 -7.40 5.01
C ARG A 313 22.07 -8.91 4.82
N GLN A 314 20.98 -9.49 5.33
CA GLN A 314 20.67 -10.92 5.18
C GLN A 314 19.84 -11.23 3.91
N ILE A 315 19.31 -10.21 3.24
CA ILE A 315 18.52 -10.40 2.01
C ILE A 315 19.45 -10.73 0.85
N GLY A 316 19.14 -11.85 0.18
CA GLY A 316 19.88 -12.35 -0.97
C GLY A 316 20.70 -13.59 -0.64
N GLU A 317 20.56 -14.62 -1.47
CA GLU A 317 21.37 -15.83 -1.37
C GLU A 317 22.49 -15.79 -2.42
N THR A 318 23.72 -16.01 -1.98
CA THR A 318 24.85 -16.28 -2.86
C THR A 318 25.31 -17.71 -2.64
N ARG A 319 25.54 -18.49 -3.70
CA ARG A 319 26.29 -19.74 -3.55
C ARG A 319 27.65 -19.38 -2.95
N LYS A 320 28.02 -20.02 -1.84
CA LYS A 320 29.40 -19.96 -1.35
C LYS A 320 30.27 -20.51 -2.48
N ALA A 321 31.10 -19.64 -3.06
CA ALA A 321 32.07 -20.02 -4.07
C ALA A 321 33.13 -20.97 -3.47
#